data_AF-A0A2A2KVH5-F1
#
_entry.id   AF-A0A2A2KVH5-F1
#
_cell.length_a   1.000
_cell.length_b   1.000
_cell.length_c   1.000
_cell.angle_alpha   90.00
_cell.angle_beta   90.00
_cell.angle_gamma   90.00
#
_symmetry.space_group_name_H-M   'P 1'
#
loop_
_entity.id
_entity.type
_entity.pdbx_description
1 polymer ?
#
loop_
_entity_poly.entity_id
_entity_poly.type
_entity_poly.pdbx_seq_one_letter_code
_entity_poly.pdbx_strand_id
1 'polypeptide(L)'
;MENKSRNSKLPADAEDILDFDAETAALPDLNDSANLNHIVLVELPATSDSPPKPHANPRLEFEKFTPPILSHFPELPWGSSAVASSRSKDKPYPNEYWSNVIKSIDNFISLDESKIKIGDIMEFIRKMLRNESDKRFYALEKFFGQTPEEEQAKIVRTIKGIAQLVKRGPELFPKGIPMLKQVPKCKVRQFYPEAQILDCNMTMSQEQCAVLLANAFFGTFSQSKRENNYNRLSFVGIFCGTHKQTISKLHFTFEYFSRVLESMPTGVVSFRRISYGRTITSERRKQLCTDKISDCTLSVSSTEKIEEFDSHRHMDFSNSYIGGGVLGPMGSAQVGGNSLSDLSRNDCFLFDMREDE
;
A
#
# COMPACT_ATOMS: atom_id res chain seq x y z
N MET A 1 -14.65 -48.97 32.59
CA MET A 1 -13.24 -48.52 32.51
C MET A 1 -13.23 -47.12 31.90
N GLU A 2 -12.45 -46.25 32.52
CA GLU A 2 -12.53 -44.79 32.48
C GLU A 2 -12.34 -44.17 31.09
N ASN A 3 -13.24 -43.26 30.70
CA ASN A 3 -12.92 -42.23 29.71
C ASN A 3 -12.52 -40.96 30.46
N LYS A 4 -11.20 -40.75 30.58
CA LYS A 4 -10.61 -39.56 31.17
C LYS A 4 -10.93 -38.34 30.29
N SER A 5 -11.82 -37.51 30.82
CA SER A 5 -11.96 -36.09 30.48
C SER A 5 -10.59 -35.41 30.41
N ARG A 6 -10.22 -34.93 29.22
CA ARG A 6 -9.20 -33.90 29.09
C ARG A 6 -9.90 -32.55 29.23
N ASN A 7 -9.97 -32.08 30.47
CA ASN A 7 -10.16 -30.67 30.78
C ASN A 7 -8.98 -29.87 30.21
N SER A 8 -9.11 -29.36 28.98
CA SER A 8 -8.29 -28.23 28.54
C SER A 8 -8.84 -26.97 29.21
N LYS A 9 -8.27 -26.61 30.37
CA LYS A 9 -8.47 -25.29 30.96
C LYS A 9 -7.99 -24.25 29.94
N LEU A 10 -8.93 -23.48 29.39
CA LEU A 10 -8.65 -22.21 28.72
C LEU A 10 -7.93 -21.28 29.71
N PRO A 11 -6.91 -20.53 29.29
CA PRO A 11 -6.20 -19.60 30.17
C PRO A 11 -7.17 -18.53 30.71
N ALA A 12 -7.04 -18.23 32.01
CA ALA A 12 -8.00 -17.46 32.82
C ALA A 12 -7.98 -15.94 32.59
N ASP A 13 -7.42 -15.49 31.47
CA ASP A 13 -7.03 -14.08 31.27
C ASP A 13 -7.64 -13.50 29.97
N ALA A 14 -8.64 -14.17 29.41
CA ALA A 14 -9.33 -13.74 28.20
C ALA A 14 -10.34 -12.63 28.53
N GLU A 15 -9.85 -11.41 28.70
CA GLU A 15 -10.71 -10.22 28.83
C GLU A 15 -11.55 -10.02 27.56
N ASP A 16 -12.85 -9.92 27.79
CA ASP A 16 -13.95 -9.96 26.84
C ASP A 16 -14.14 -8.62 26.11
N ILE A 17 -14.39 -8.64 24.77
CA ILE A 17 -15.03 -7.64 23.84
C ILE A 17 -15.99 -6.52 24.38
N LEU A 18 -16.23 -5.41 23.70
CA LEU A 18 -17.48 -4.63 23.67
C LEU A 18 -17.53 -4.18 22.22
N ASP A 19 -18.68 -4.35 21.58
CA ASP A 19 -18.80 -4.09 20.15
C ASP A 19 -18.66 -2.60 19.85
N PHE A 20 -18.02 -2.36 18.70
CA PHE A 20 -18.23 -1.19 17.88
C PHE A 20 -19.29 -1.59 16.85
N ASP A 21 -20.40 -0.87 16.81
CA ASP A 21 -21.46 -1.07 15.83
C ASP A 21 -20.88 -0.85 14.41
N ALA A 22 -20.69 -1.95 13.68
CA ALA A 22 -20.40 -1.93 12.26
C ALA A 22 -21.69 -1.78 11.42
N GLU A 23 -22.76 -1.24 12.01
CA GLU A 23 -23.94 -0.76 11.30
C GLU A 23 -23.50 0.44 10.46
N THR A 24 -23.37 0.22 9.14
CA THR A 24 -23.15 1.27 8.14
C THR A 24 -22.28 2.40 8.68
N ALA A 25 -21.00 2.13 8.98
CA ALA A 25 -20.09 3.18 9.37
C ALA A 25 -20.14 4.22 8.25
N ALA A 26 -20.79 5.35 8.51
CA ALA A 26 -20.79 6.48 7.61
C ALA A 26 -19.34 6.74 7.23
N LEU A 27 -19.09 7.09 5.96
CA LEU A 27 -17.74 7.48 5.53
C LEU A 27 -17.19 8.45 6.58
N PRO A 28 -15.98 8.22 7.10
CA PRO A 28 -15.43 9.06 8.13
C PRO A 28 -15.47 10.51 7.64
N ASP A 29 -15.98 11.43 8.45
CA ASP A 29 -16.01 12.84 8.09
C ASP A 29 -14.56 13.31 7.90
N LEU A 30 -14.17 13.47 6.64
CA LEU A 30 -12.82 13.87 6.26
C LEU A 30 -12.46 15.26 6.80
N ASN A 31 -13.46 16.07 7.17
CA ASN A 31 -13.28 17.39 7.76
C ASN A 31 -13.22 17.36 9.30
N ASP A 32 -13.39 16.20 9.94
CA ASP A 32 -13.33 16.09 11.39
C ASP A 32 -11.90 16.30 11.91
N SER A 33 -11.56 17.56 12.13
CA SER A 33 -10.26 17.97 12.62
C SER A 33 -10.00 17.51 14.07
N ALA A 34 -11.01 17.01 14.79
CA ALA A 34 -10.86 16.44 16.13
C ALA A 34 -10.47 14.95 16.08
N ASN A 35 -10.69 14.26 14.97
CA ASN A 35 -10.29 12.87 14.80
C ASN A 35 -8.80 12.73 14.53
N LEU A 36 -8.01 12.66 15.60
CA LEU A 36 -6.56 12.47 15.52
C LEU A 36 -6.16 11.09 14.95
N ASN A 37 -7.07 10.13 14.79
CA ASN A 37 -6.72 8.83 14.19
C ASN A 37 -6.94 8.81 12.67
N HIS A 38 -7.45 9.89 12.08
CA HIS A 38 -7.63 10.02 10.64
C HIS A 38 -6.67 11.04 10.05
N ILE A 39 -5.75 10.55 9.23
CA ILE A 39 -4.74 11.36 8.55
C ILE A 39 -5.22 11.68 7.14
N VAL A 40 -5.51 12.94 6.87
CA VAL A 40 -5.86 13.41 5.51
C VAL A 40 -4.66 14.13 4.91
N LEU A 41 -4.15 13.63 3.77
CA LEU A 41 -2.98 14.16 3.07
C LEU A 41 -3.33 15.14 1.93
N VAL A 42 -4.60 15.47 1.77
CA VAL A 42 -5.14 16.34 0.73
C VAL A 42 -5.92 17.50 1.34
N GLU A 43 -6.02 18.62 0.64
CA GLU A 43 -6.92 19.72 0.98
C GLU A 43 -8.36 19.32 0.66
N LEU A 44 -9.29 19.72 1.54
CA LEU A 44 -10.73 19.49 1.40
C LEU A 44 -11.47 20.84 1.33
N PRO A 45 -12.60 20.91 0.62
CA PRO A 45 -13.22 19.84 -0.18
C PRO A 45 -12.44 19.58 -1.48
N ALA A 46 -12.33 18.31 -1.86
CA ALA A 46 -11.83 17.93 -3.18
C ALA A 46 -12.87 18.30 -4.26
N THR A 47 -12.43 18.91 -5.35
CA THR A 47 -13.26 19.18 -6.54
C THR A 47 -13.09 18.05 -7.55
N SER A 48 -14.15 17.67 -8.28
CA SER A 48 -14.10 16.64 -9.33
C SER A 48 -13.16 16.99 -10.49
N ASP A 49 -12.89 18.28 -10.72
CA ASP A 49 -12.28 18.77 -11.95
C ASP A 49 -10.75 18.62 -11.99
N SER A 50 -10.11 18.41 -10.85
CA SER A 50 -8.65 18.27 -10.76
C SER A 50 -8.23 17.45 -9.55
N PRO A 51 -7.06 16.78 -9.60
CA PRO A 51 -6.53 16.06 -8.45
C PRO A 51 -6.49 16.94 -7.18
N PRO A 52 -6.92 16.42 -6.03
CA PRO A 52 -6.93 17.17 -4.78
C PRO A 52 -5.54 17.69 -4.45
N LYS A 53 -5.44 18.96 -4.08
CA LYS A 53 -4.15 19.57 -3.72
C LYS A 53 -3.56 18.87 -2.51
N PRO A 54 -2.23 18.67 -2.46
CA PRO A 54 -1.57 18.14 -1.28
C PRO A 54 -1.80 19.07 -0.09
N HIS A 55 -2.15 18.50 1.06
CA HIS A 55 -2.24 19.29 2.27
C HIS A 55 -0.83 19.80 2.64
N ALA A 56 -0.64 21.13 2.74
CA ALA A 56 0.69 21.70 3.01
C ALA A 56 1.22 21.39 4.42
N ASN A 57 0.32 21.36 5.40
CA ASN A 57 0.60 21.01 6.79
C ASN A 57 -0.43 20.01 7.33
N PRO A 58 -0.48 18.75 6.84
CA PRO A 58 -1.36 17.75 7.44
C PRO A 58 -1.08 17.74 8.93
N ARG A 59 -2.13 17.69 9.77
CA ARG A 59 -2.00 17.61 11.24
C ARG A 59 -1.36 16.28 11.60
N LEU A 60 -0.07 16.22 11.38
CA LEU A 60 0.78 15.16 11.84
C LEU A 60 1.34 15.66 13.17
N GLU A 61 0.47 15.84 14.16
CA GLU A 61 0.89 16.17 15.53
C GLU A 61 1.51 14.93 16.19
N PHE A 62 2.69 14.52 15.69
CA PHE A 62 3.40 13.26 16.01
C PHE A 62 3.56 12.99 17.51
N GLU A 63 3.68 14.06 18.28
CA GLU A 63 3.85 14.02 19.74
C GLU A 63 2.52 13.77 20.48
N LYS A 64 1.37 14.05 19.84
CA LYS A 64 0.03 13.86 20.41
C LYS A 64 -0.65 12.57 19.93
N PHE A 65 -0.12 11.88 18.91
CA PHE A 65 -0.64 10.56 18.54
C PHE A 65 -0.38 9.57 19.67
N THR A 66 -1.48 9.04 20.20
CA THR A 66 -1.48 8.19 21.39
C THR A 66 -1.84 6.78 20.92
N PRO A 67 -0.97 6.14 20.11
CA PRO A 67 0.40 5.87 20.50
C PRO A 67 1.48 6.45 19.55
N PRO A 68 2.75 6.59 20.01
CA PRO A 68 3.89 7.09 19.21
C PRO A 68 4.32 6.16 18.04
N ILE A 69 3.40 5.33 17.57
CA ILE A 69 3.59 4.31 16.54
C ILE A 69 3.58 4.93 15.14
N LEU A 70 2.90 6.06 14.96
CA LEU A 70 2.85 6.84 13.72
C LEU A 70 4.04 7.82 13.56
N SER A 71 4.96 7.88 14.53
CA SER A 71 6.19 8.71 14.49
C SER A 71 7.28 8.19 13.54
N HIS A 72 7.05 7.03 12.92
CA HIS A 72 8.00 6.41 12.02
C HIS A 72 7.50 6.54 10.59
N PHE A 73 8.37 7.05 9.75
CA PHE A 73 8.14 7.23 8.33
C PHE A 73 8.97 6.22 7.55
N PRO A 74 8.49 5.75 6.39
CA PRO A 74 9.35 5.07 5.44
C PRO A 74 10.43 6.06 4.97
N GLU A 75 11.62 5.56 4.64
CA GLU A 75 12.65 6.40 4.04
C GLU A 75 12.23 6.73 2.59
N LEU A 76 11.62 7.90 2.40
CA LEU A 76 11.25 8.38 1.07
C LEU A 76 12.51 8.73 0.28
N PRO A 77 12.54 8.47 -1.04
CA PRO A 77 13.74 8.68 -1.84
C PRO A 77 14.15 10.15 -1.91
N TRP A 78 13.19 11.07 -1.81
CA TRP A 78 13.41 12.52 -1.73
C TRP A 78 13.54 13.08 -0.30
N GLY A 79 13.46 12.24 0.73
CA GLY A 79 13.58 12.68 2.12
C GLY A 79 15.00 13.11 2.48
N SER A 80 15.16 13.80 3.62
CA SER A 80 16.46 14.06 4.23
C SER A 80 17.16 12.73 4.51
N SER A 81 18.37 12.51 3.99
CA SER A 81 19.11 11.26 4.18
C SER A 81 19.21 10.92 5.67
N ALA A 82 18.51 9.87 6.12
CA ALA A 82 18.60 9.39 7.50
C ALA A 82 20.02 8.91 7.86
N VAL A 83 20.91 8.77 6.87
CA VAL A 83 22.33 8.46 7.05
C VAL A 83 23.10 9.66 7.65
N ALA A 84 22.54 10.87 7.64
CA ALA A 84 23.17 12.04 8.26
C ALA A 84 22.96 12.16 9.78
N SER A 85 22.14 11.30 10.42
CA SER A 85 21.81 11.46 11.84
C SER A 85 22.84 10.88 12.83
N SER A 86 24.07 10.60 12.41
CA SER A 86 25.13 10.16 13.34
C SER A 86 26.41 10.99 13.31
N ARG A 87 26.59 11.94 12.39
CA ARG A 87 27.76 12.86 12.40
C ARG A 87 27.38 14.26 11.90
N SER A 88 27.47 15.23 12.81
CA SER A 88 27.24 16.68 12.64
C SER A 88 25.77 17.13 12.58
N LYS A 89 25.36 17.93 13.57
CA LYS A 89 24.03 18.55 13.70
C LYS A 89 23.87 19.84 12.89
N ASP A 90 24.87 20.26 12.11
CA ASP A 90 24.96 21.66 11.68
C ASP A 90 24.88 21.94 10.17
N LYS A 91 24.73 20.94 9.30
CA LYS A 91 24.41 21.21 7.87
C LYS A 91 23.50 20.14 7.26
N PRO A 92 22.36 20.50 6.64
CA PRO A 92 21.61 19.57 5.81
C PRO A 92 22.45 19.25 4.57
N TYR A 93 23.07 18.07 4.55
CA TYR A 93 23.74 17.58 3.35
C TYR A 93 22.69 17.26 2.28
N PRO A 94 22.89 17.68 1.02
CA PRO A 94 21.95 17.38 -0.05
C PRO A 94 21.84 15.86 -0.23
N ASN A 95 20.62 15.37 -0.44
CA ASN A 95 20.37 13.97 -0.77
C ASN A 95 20.96 13.68 -2.17
N GLU A 96 22.22 13.22 -2.19
CA GLU A 96 22.98 12.95 -3.40
C GLU A 96 22.30 11.87 -4.27
N TYR A 97 21.72 10.85 -3.63
CA TYR A 97 20.94 9.82 -4.32
C TYR A 97 19.77 10.44 -5.09
N TRP A 98 18.93 11.23 -4.42
CA TRP A 98 17.79 11.89 -5.08
C TRP A 98 18.24 12.84 -6.19
N SER A 99 19.33 13.58 -5.97
CA SER A 99 19.90 14.45 -6.99
C SER A 99 20.33 13.68 -8.24
N ASN A 100 20.89 12.48 -8.07
CA ASN A 100 21.28 11.60 -9.18
C ASN A 100 20.06 10.97 -9.87
N VAL A 101 19.01 10.64 -9.11
CA VAL A 101 17.71 10.19 -9.65
C VAL A 101 17.12 11.26 -10.56
N ILE A 102 17.01 12.52 -10.09
CA ILE A 102 16.48 13.63 -10.89
C ILE A 102 17.30 13.87 -12.15
N LYS A 103 18.65 13.91 -12.04
CA LYS A 103 19.53 14.04 -13.21
C LYS A 103 19.32 12.90 -14.22
N SER A 104 19.15 11.67 -13.74
CA SER A 104 18.92 10.51 -14.60
C SER A 104 17.58 10.61 -15.33
N ILE A 105 16.54 11.08 -14.64
CA ILE A 105 15.23 11.36 -15.23
C ILE A 105 15.36 12.44 -16.32
N ASP A 106 15.97 13.58 -16.02
CA ASP A 106 16.07 14.70 -16.96
C ASP A 106 16.84 14.31 -18.23
N ASN A 107 17.94 13.57 -18.06
CA ASN A 107 18.70 13.02 -19.18
C ASN A 107 17.84 12.08 -20.04
N PHE A 108 17.10 11.15 -19.42
CA PHE A 108 16.29 10.17 -20.15
C PHE A 108 15.10 10.83 -20.87
N ILE A 109 14.43 11.79 -20.25
CA ILE A 109 13.30 12.52 -20.86
C ILE A 109 13.77 13.30 -22.09
N SER A 110 14.99 13.85 -22.07
CA SER A 110 15.55 14.63 -23.17
C SER A 110 15.88 13.81 -24.43
N LEU A 111 15.95 12.47 -24.31
CA LEU A 111 16.23 11.59 -25.44
C LEU A 111 15.06 11.58 -26.45
N ASP A 112 15.38 11.46 -27.73
CA ASP A 112 14.39 11.31 -28.81
C ASP A 112 13.69 9.95 -28.69
N GLU A 113 12.35 9.96 -28.50
CA GLU A 113 11.54 8.76 -28.27
C GLU A 113 11.71 7.70 -29.35
N SER A 114 11.87 8.14 -30.62
CA SER A 114 12.02 7.25 -31.76
C SER A 114 13.34 6.47 -31.78
N LYS A 115 14.33 6.90 -30.97
CA LYS A 115 15.66 6.31 -30.92
C LYS A 115 15.91 5.47 -29.67
N ILE A 116 15.00 5.54 -28.69
CA ILE A 116 15.15 4.81 -27.43
C ILE A 116 14.94 3.33 -27.68
N LYS A 117 15.95 2.53 -27.36
CA LYS A 117 15.89 1.07 -27.41
C LYS A 117 15.74 0.51 -25.99
N ILE A 118 15.39 -0.77 -25.92
CA ILE A 118 15.29 -1.49 -24.65
C ILE A 118 16.58 -1.40 -23.80
N GLY A 119 17.75 -1.37 -24.44
CA GLY A 119 19.04 -1.17 -23.75
C GLY A 119 19.09 0.13 -22.94
N ASP A 120 18.64 1.24 -23.53
CA ASP A 120 18.61 2.57 -22.91
C ASP A 120 17.64 2.60 -21.73
N ILE A 121 16.48 1.96 -21.87
CA ILE A 121 15.47 1.84 -20.81
C ILE A 121 16.04 1.06 -19.62
N MET A 122 16.69 -0.07 -19.89
CA MET A 122 17.30 -0.88 -18.83
C MET A 122 18.44 -0.12 -18.14
N GLU A 123 19.27 0.62 -18.88
CA GLU A 123 20.32 1.45 -18.28
C GLU A 123 19.71 2.58 -17.42
N PHE A 124 18.67 3.24 -17.91
CA PHE A 124 17.94 4.25 -17.14
C PHE A 124 17.39 3.68 -15.84
N ILE A 125 16.66 2.56 -15.88
CA ILE A 125 16.13 1.91 -14.67
C ILE A 125 17.27 1.56 -13.70
N ARG A 126 18.41 1.02 -14.17
CA ARG A 126 19.56 0.73 -13.30
C ARG A 126 20.09 1.96 -12.57
N LYS A 127 20.18 3.11 -13.26
CA LYS A 127 20.62 4.38 -12.65
C LYS A 127 19.66 4.90 -11.57
N MET A 128 18.39 4.50 -11.63
CA MET A 128 17.38 4.86 -10.63
C MET A 128 17.46 4.00 -9.37
N LEU A 129 18.02 2.78 -9.45
CA LEU A 129 18.09 1.86 -8.32
C LEU A 129 19.08 2.33 -7.26
N ARG A 130 18.68 2.24 -5.99
CA ARG A 130 19.53 2.65 -4.87
C ARG A 130 20.72 1.72 -4.61
N ASN A 131 20.54 0.40 -4.75
CA ASN A 131 21.49 -0.61 -4.26
C ASN A 131 21.76 -1.80 -5.22
N GLU A 132 21.21 -1.80 -6.44
CA GLU A 132 21.11 -3.04 -7.26
C GLU A 132 21.54 -2.83 -8.72
N SER A 133 22.81 -2.46 -8.96
CA SER A 133 23.34 -2.16 -10.30
C SER A 133 23.42 -3.36 -11.25
N ASP A 134 23.59 -4.57 -10.73
CA ASP A 134 23.98 -5.74 -11.54
C ASP A 134 22.79 -6.60 -12.01
N LYS A 135 21.57 -6.07 -11.90
CA LYS A 135 20.36 -6.80 -12.25
C LYS A 135 20.15 -6.91 -13.76
N ARG A 136 19.73 -8.10 -14.18
CA ARG A 136 19.27 -8.39 -15.55
C ARG A 136 17.75 -8.34 -15.59
N PHE A 137 17.21 -7.57 -16.52
CA PHE A 137 15.77 -7.33 -16.63
C PHE A 137 15.14 -8.24 -17.70
N TYR A 138 15.22 -9.56 -17.47
CA TYR A 138 14.76 -10.58 -18.40
C TYR A 138 13.29 -10.43 -18.83
N ALA A 139 12.37 -10.14 -17.89
CA ALA A 139 10.96 -9.98 -18.22
C ALA A 139 10.75 -8.73 -19.08
N LEU A 140 11.43 -7.63 -18.75
CA LEU A 140 11.29 -6.37 -19.46
C LEU A 140 11.83 -6.48 -20.88
N GLU A 141 13.00 -7.11 -21.04
CA GLU A 141 13.60 -7.38 -22.34
C GLU A 141 12.69 -8.28 -23.19
N LYS A 142 12.18 -9.36 -22.62
CA LYS A 142 11.25 -10.26 -23.29
C LYS A 142 9.93 -9.58 -23.65
N PHE A 143 9.37 -8.78 -22.75
CA PHE A 143 8.15 -8.01 -22.98
C PHE A 143 8.32 -7.08 -24.18
N PHE A 144 9.35 -6.23 -24.17
CA PHE A 144 9.65 -5.33 -25.28
C PHE A 144 9.89 -6.06 -26.60
N GLY A 145 10.65 -7.16 -26.58
CA GLY A 145 10.90 -7.96 -27.78
C GLY A 145 9.66 -8.67 -28.35
N GLN A 146 8.60 -8.81 -27.55
CA GLN A 146 7.31 -9.36 -27.98
C GLN A 146 6.30 -8.28 -28.39
N THR A 147 6.56 -7.01 -28.06
CA THR A 147 5.69 -5.89 -28.41
C THR A 147 5.98 -5.38 -29.83
N PRO A 148 4.94 -5.16 -30.67
CA PRO A 148 5.10 -4.54 -31.99
C PRO A 148 5.78 -3.15 -31.91
N GLU A 149 6.57 -2.78 -32.92
CA GLU A 149 7.32 -1.50 -32.93
C GLU A 149 6.42 -0.27 -32.72
N GLU A 150 5.20 -0.29 -33.29
CA GLU A 150 4.21 0.78 -33.13
C GLU A 150 3.78 0.98 -31.66
N GLU A 151 3.70 -0.11 -30.90
CA GLU A 151 3.35 -0.08 -29.48
C GLU A 151 4.57 0.19 -28.58
N GLN A 152 5.79 -0.14 -29.03
CA GLN A 152 7.02 0.16 -28.26
C GLN A 152 7.18 1.66 -28.02
N ALA A 153 6.85 2.50 -29.01
CA ALA A 153 6.85 3.95 -28.86
C ALA A 153 5.88 4.41 -27.75
N LYS A 154 4.69 3.81 -27.67
CA LYS A 154 3.72 4.07 -26.59
C LYS A 154 4.32 3.71 -25.23
N ILE A 155 4.96 2.54 -25.10
CA ILE A 155 5.59 2.14 -23.83
C ILE A 155 6.72 3.10 -23.44
N VAL A 156 7.57 3.52 -24.38
CA VAL A 156 8.63 4.50 -24.12
C VAL A 156 8.04 5.81 -23.59
N ARG A 157 6.98 6.31 -24.22
CA ARG A 157 6.25 7.50 -23.77
C ARG A 157 5.64 7.30 -22.38
N THR A 158 5.05 6.13 -22.10
CA THR A 158 4.55 5.78 -20.77
C THR A 158 5.67 5.81 -19.74
N ILE A 159 6.83 5.20 -19.99
CA ILE A 159 7.98 5.19 -19.06
C ILE A 159 8.47 6.62 -18.77
N LYS A 160 8.53 7.49 -19.79
CA LYS A 160 8.84 8.91 -19.58
C LYS A 160 7.81 9.60 -18.69
N GLY A 161 6.51 9.34 -18.89
CA GLY A 161 5.45 9.86 -18.04
C GLY A 161 5.56 9.35 -16.59
N ILE A 162 5.87 8.07 -16.37
CA ILE A 162 6.13 7.52 -15.03
C ILE A 162 7.33 8.25 -14.39
N ALA A 163 8.39 8.53 -15.16
CA ALA A 163 9.55 9.28 -14.67
C ALA A 163 9.20 10.73 -14.29
N GLN A 164 8.29 11.37 -15.02
CA GLN A 164 7.75 12.69 -14.65
C GLN A 164 6.93 12.64 -13.35
N LEU A 165 6.12 11.59 -13.15
CA LEU A 165 5.40 11.38 -11.89
C LEU A 165 6.36 11.29 -10.69
N VAL A 166 7.50 10.58 -10.84
CA VAL A 166 8.52 10.49 -9.79
C VAL A 166 8.99 11.88 -9.33
N LYS A 167 9.18 12.84 -10.25
CA LYS A 167 9.64 14.19 -9.92
C LYS A 167 8.67 14.95 -9.00
N ARG A 168 7.38 14.59 -8.99
CA ARG A 168 6.34 15.23 -8.18
C ARG A 168 6.30 14.73 -6.72
N GLY A 169 7.07 13.70 -6.37
CA GLY A 169 7.13 13.17 -4.99
C GLY A 169 7.27 14.23 -3.88
N PRO A 170 8.26 15.14 -3.95
CA PRO A 170 8.44 16.19 -2.93
C PRO A 170 7.26 17.15 -2.82
N GLU A 171 6.62 17.48 -3.95
CA GLU A 171 5.46 18.37 -4.02
C GLU A 171 4.22 17.73 -3.39
N LEU A 172 3.98 16.45 -3.69
CA LEU A 172 2.80 15.72 -3.23
C LEU A 172 2.91 15.22 -1.78
N PHE A 173 4.12 15.10 -1.25
CA PHE A 173 4.38 14.61 0.11
C PHE A 173 5.35 15.53 0.87
N PRO A 174 4.97 16.80 1.11
CA PRO A 174 5.88 17.81 1.69
C PRO A 174 6.31 17.48 3.13
N LYS A 175 5.52 16.70 3.87
CA LYS A 175 5.81 16.26 5.25
C LYS A 175 6.13 14.77 5.37
N GLY A 176 6.14 14.04 4.26
CA GLY A 176 6.28 12.58 4.23
C GLY A 176 4.95 11.83 4.41
N ILE A 177 5.06 10.52 4.66
CA ILE A 177 3.92 9.58 4.71
C ILE A 177 3.97 8.79 6.01
N PRO A 178 2.97 8.89 6.88
CA PRO A 178 2.95 8.13 8.12
C PRO A 178 2.70 6.64 7.85
N MET A 179 3.33 5.76 8.64
CA MET A 179 3.13 4.32 8.53
C MET A 179 1.96 3.83 9.37
N LEU A 180 0.98 3.15 8.77
CA LEU A 180 -0.07 2.42 9.50
C LEU A 180 0.48 1.11 10.07
N LYS A 181 1.12 1.17 11.25
CA LYS A 181 1.73 0.00 11.89
C LYS A 181 0.75 -0.81 12.73
N GLN A 182 1.08 -2.09 12.91
CA GLN A 182 0.43 -2.93 13.90
C GLN A 182 0.68 -2.39 15.32
N VAL A 183 -0.39 -2.30 16.10
CA VAL A 183 -0.32 -1.94 17.52
C VAL A 183 -0.53 -3.19 18.38
N PRO A 184 0.41 -3.52 19.30
CA PRO A 184 0.23 -4.65 20.19
C PRO A 184 -1.04 -4.51 21.04
N LYS A 185 -1.73 -5.61 21.29
CA LYS A 185 -2.97 -5.64 22.08
C LYS A 185 -2.85 -4.92 23.43
N CYS A 186 -1.73 -5.12 24.14
CA CYS A 186 -1.45 -4.45 25.41
C CYS A 186 -1.37 -2.93 25.29
N LYS A 187 -0.88 -2.41 24.15
CA LYS A 187 -0.81 -0.98 23.87
C LYS A 187 -2.16 -0.41 23.51
N VAL A 188 -2.97 -1.14 22.73
CA VAL A 188 -4.37 -0.75 22.50
C VAL A 188 -5.12 -0.68 23.82
N ARG A 189 -5.00 -1.71 24.69
CA ARG A 189 -5.55 -1.71 26.05
C ARG A 189 -5.11 -0.52 26.89
N GLN A 190 -3.82 -0.21 26.84
CA GLN A 190 -3.23 0.89 27.62
C GLN A 190 -3.76 2.25 27.19
N PHE A 191 -3.87 2.50 25.89
CA PHE A 191 -4.19 3.83 25.35
C PHE A 191 -5.68 4.03 25.05
N TYR A 192 -6.42 2.94 24.84
CA TYR A 192 -7.86 2.93 24.53
C TYR A 192 -8.58 1.94 25.47
N PRO A 193 -8.57 2.18 26.79
CA PRO A 193 -9.08 1.22 27.78
C PRO A 193 -10.59 0.97 27.65
N GLU A 194 -11.37 1.98 27.25
CA GLU A 194 -12.81 1.86 27.08
C GLU A 194 -13.16 1.20 25.74
N ALA A 195 -12.69 1.77 24.63
CA ALA A 195 -13.02 1.30 23.28
C ALA A 195 -12.38 -0.05 22.94
N GLN A 196 -11.19 -0.33 23.49
CA GLN A 196 -10.41 -1.55 23.21
C GLN A 196 -10.14 -1.78 21.72
N ILE A 197 -10.22 -0.72 20.93
CA ILE A 197 -10.06 -0.70 19.48
C ILE A 197 -9.28 0.56 19.15
N LEU A 198 -8.26 0.39 18.32
CA LEU A 198 -7.57 1.49 17.66
C LEU A 198 -7.87 1.41 16.16
N ASP A 199 -8.54 2.43 15.65
CA ASP A 199 -8.94 2.54 14.25
C ASP A 199 -8.21 3.73 13.61
N CYS A 200 -7.19 3.44 12.81
CA CYS A 200 -6.37 4.45 12.15
C CYS A 200 -6.66 4.48 10.65
N ASN A 201 -6.85 5.69 10.11
CA ASN A 201 -7.16 5.92 8.70
C ASN A 201 -6.13 6.85 8.06
N MET A 202 -5.81 6.62 6.79
CA MET A 202 -5.01 7.52 5.97
C MET A 202 -5.67 7.72 4.62
N THR A 203 -6.06 8.95 4.31
CA THR A 203 -6.67 9.34 3.03
C THR A 203 -5.68 10.14 2.20
N MET A 204 -5.52 9.75 0.94
CA MET A 204 -4.64 10.40 -0.03
C MET A 204 -5.31 10.44 -1.42
N SER A 205 -4.87 11.33 -2.30
CA SER A 205 -5.37 11.35 -3.68
C SER A 205 -4.90 10.13 -4.47
N GLN A 206 -5.65 9.75 -5.52
CA GLN A 206 -5.19 8.72 -6.45
C GLN A 206 -3.89 9.15 -7.18
N GLU A 207 -3.68 10.46 -7.35
CA GLU A 207 -2.42 11.03 -7.84
C GLU A 207 -1.24 10.77 -6.89
N GLN A 208 -1.45 10.96 -5.58
CA GLN A 208 -0.48 10.59 -4.55
C GLN A 208 -0.16 9.09 -4.62
N CYS A 209 -1.16 8.21 -4.79
CA CYS A 209 -0.94 6.78 -5.01
C CYS A 209 -0.12 6.50 -6.28
N ALA A 210 -0.42 7.16 -7.40
CA ALA A 210 0.27 6.98 -8.67
C ALA A 210 1.76 7.34 -8.57
N VAL A 211 2.11 8.41 -7.84
CA VAL A 211 3.51 8.80 -7.61
C VAL A 211 4.26 7.79 -6.74
N LEU A 212 3.60 7.18 -5.75
CA LEU A 212 4.20 6.10 -4.97
C LEU A 212 4.45 4.86 -5.82
N LEU A 213 3.48 4.47 -6.66
CA LEU A 213 3.65 3.36 -7.60
C LEU A 213 4.72 3.66 -8.64
N ALA A 214 4.86 4.90 -9.11
CA ALA A 214 5.92 5.31 -10.03
C ALA A 214 7.32 5.16 -9.40
N ASN A 215 7.45 5.50 -8.13
CA ASN A 215 8.69 5.26 -7.37
C ASN A 215 8.94 3.75 -7.15
N ALA A 216 7.89 2.97 -6.90
CA ALA A 216 7.97 1.51 -6.81
C ALA A 216 8.39 0.87 -8.14
N PHE A 217 7.90 1.41 -9.27
CA PHE A 217 8.23 0.98 -10.62
C PHE A 217 9.74 1.07 -10.85
N PHE A 218 10.34 2.22 -10.56
CA PHE A 218 11.79 2.41 -10.69
C PHE A 218 12.61 1.85 -9.53
N GLY A 219 11.97 1.32 -8.48
CA GLY A 219 12.66 0.76 -7.32
C GLY A 219 13.46 1.80 -6.53
N THR A 220 12.97 3.03 -6.44
CA THR A 220 13.69 4.14 -5.79
C THR A 220 13.61 4.10 -4.26
N PHE A 221 12.62 3.41 -3.70
CA PHE A 221 12.49 3.24 -2.25
C PHE A 221 13.69 2.50 -1.64
N SER A 222 14.08 2.96 -0.45
CA SER A 222 15.09 2.28 0.36
C SER A 222 14.64 0.85 0.69
N GLN A 223 15.63 -0.03 0.87
CA GLN A 223 15.44 -1.36 1.42
C GLN A 223 16.26 -1.48 2.70
N SER A 224 16.08 -0.53 3.60
CA SER A 224 16.83 -0.52 4.84
C SER A 224 16.49 -1.76 5.67
N LYS A 225 17.44 -2.25 6.49
CA LYS A 225 17.18 -3.39 7.39
C LYS A 225 16.02 -3.15 8.37
N ARG A 226 15.66 -1.88 8.62
CA ARG A 226 14.51 -1.49 9.46
C ARG A 226 13.17 -1.75 8.76
N GLU A 227 13.17 -1.84 7.43
CA GLU A 227 11.99 -2.07 6.59
C GLU A 227 11.75 -3.57 6.29
N ASN A 228 12.62 -4.47 6.75
CA ASN A 228 12.49 -5.93 6.55
C ASN A 228 11.21 -6.55 7.14
N ASN A 229 10.51 -5.81 8.02
CA ASN A 229 9.23 -6.24 8.58
C ASN A 229 8.02 -5.81 7.71
N TYR A 230 8.25 -5.18 6.56
CA TYR A 230 7.20 -4.70 5.65
C TYR A 230 7.39 -5.25 4.24
N ASN A 231 6.33 -5.14 3.44
CA ASN A 231 6.38 -5.51 2.04
C ASN A 231 7.39 -4.67 1.27
N ARG A 232 8.16 -5.34 0.41
CA ARG A 232 9.04 -4.67 -0.53
C ARG A 232 8.21 -4.02 -1.64
N LEU A 233 8.10 -2.69 -1.61
CA LEU A 233 7.41 -1.90 -2.63
C LEU A 233 8.34 -1.64 -3.82
N SER A 234 8.51 -2.65 -4.68
CA SER A 234 9.40 -2.54 -5.85
C SER A 234 9.03 -3.51 -6.96
N PHE A 235 8.93 -3.01 -8.19
CA PHE A 235 8.60 -3.79 -9.39
C PHE A 235 9.82 -4.48 -9.98
N VAL A 236 11.02 -4.23 -9.44
CA VAL A 236 12.28 -4.81 -9.93
C VAL A 236 12.24 -6.34 -9.94
N GLY A 237 11.52 -6.95 -8.99
CA GLY A 237 11.28 -8.39 -8.97
C GLY A 237 10.52 -8.89 -10.20
N ILE A 238 9.54 -8.12 -10.68
CA ILE A 238 8.80 -8.40 -11.91
C ILE A 238 9.75 -8.26 -13.11
N PHE A 239 10.54 -7.18 -13.20
CA PHE A 239 11.44 -6.92 -14.34
C PHE A 239 12.50 -8.01 -14.50
N CYS A 240 13.01 -8.54 -13.39
CA CYS A 240 14.04 -9.58 -13.39
C CYS A 240 13.47 -11.00 -13.56
N GLY A 241 12.16 -11.19 -13.40
CA GLY A 241 11.59 -12.53 -13.34
C GLY A 241 11.58 -13.24 -14.70
N THR A 242 11.65 -14.56 -14.66
CA THR A 242 11.62 -15.43 -15.85
C THR A 242 10.29 -16.16 -16.02
N HIS A 243 9.39 -16.04 -15.04
CA HIS A 243 8.10 -16.70 -15.03
C HIS A 243 7.12 -16.06 -16.02
N LYS A 244 6.23 -16.84 -16.62
CA LYS A 244 5.28 -16.33 -17.63
C LYS A 244 4.39 -15.20 -17.09
N GLN A 245 4.06 -15.24 -15.80
CA GLN A 245 3.20 -14.26 -15.16
C GLN A 245 3.81 -12.86 -15.10
N THR A 246 5.15 -12.72 -15.17
CA THR A 246 5.77 -11.38 -15.16
C THR A 246 5.42 -10.57 -16.39
N ILE A 247 5.23 -11.21 -17.55
CA ILE A 247 4.80 -10.54 -18.78
C ILE A 247 3.38 -10.00 -18.64
N SER A 248 2.44 -10.80 -18.11
CA SER A 248 1.07 -10.34 -17.84
C SER A 248 1.05 -9.18 -16.84
N LYS A 249 1.88 -9.24 -15.79
CA LYS A 249 2.02 -8.13 -14.83
C LYS A 249 2.55 -6.86 -15.47
N LEU A 250 3.48 -6.96 -16.42
CA LEU A 250 3.98 -5.82 -17.17
C LEU A 250 2.86 -5.19 -18.02
N HIS A 251 2.04 -5.99 -18.71
CA HIS A 251 0.86 -5.47 -19.41
C HIS A 251 -0.05 -4.67 -18.47
N PHE A 252 -0.45 -5.25 -17.33
CA PHE A 252 -1.29 -4.53 -16.35
C PHE A 252 -0.62 -3.26 -15.81
N THR A 253 0.68 -3.31 -15.54
CA THR A 253 1.43 -2.16 -15.02
C THR A 253 1.46 -1.02 -16.03
N PHE A 254 1.81 -1.30 -17.29
CA PHE A 254 1.88 -0.29 -18.33
C PHE A 254 0.48 0.23 -18.70
N GLU A 255 -0.55 -0.62 -18.69
CA GLU A 255 -1.92 -0.18 -18.92
C GLU A 255 -2.41 0.75 -17.81
N TYR A 256 -2.17 0.41 -16.54
CA TYR A 256 -2.48 1.30 -15.41
C TYR A 256 -1.83 2.68 -15.56
N PHE A 257 -0.52 2.72 -15.81
CA PHE A 257 0.18 4.00 -15.98
C PHE A 257 -0.24 4.72 -17.26
N SER A 258 -0.55 4.01 -18.35
CA SER A 258 -1.09 4.63 -19.56
C SER A 258 -2.36 5.41 -19.26
N ARG A 259 -3.30 4.81 -18.52
CA ARG A 259 -4.57 5.45 -18.15
C ARG A 259 -4.36 6.65 -17.24
N VAL A 260 -3.57 6.48 -16.18
CA VAL A 260 -3.30 7.56 -15.21
C VAL A 260 -2.57 8.75 -15.84
N LEU A 261 -1.70 8.50 -16.84
CA LEU A 261 -0.98 9.56 -17.55
C LEU A 261 -1.83 10.23 -18.63
N GLU A 262 -2.81 9.53 -19.20
CA GLU A 262 -3.77 10.10 -20.15
C GLU A 262 -4.82 10.96 -19.46
N SER A 263 -5.38 10.47 -18.36
CA SER A 263 -6.33 11.18 -17.52
C SER A 263 -6.04 10.86 -16.05
N MET A 264 -5.44 11.83 -15.35
CA MET A 264 -5.14 11.67 -13.92
C MET A 264 -6.46 11.60 -13.14
N PRO A 265 -6.72 10.50 -12.42
CA PRO A 265 -7.96 10.38 -11.66
C PRO A 265 -7.98 11.36 -10.47
N THR A 266 -9.16 11.90 -10.18
CA THR A 266 -9.36 13.04 -9.25
C THR A 266 -9.91 12.63 -7.89
N GLY A 267 -10.15 11.33 -7.68
CA GLY A 267 -10.66 10.79 -6.43
C GLY A 267 -9.59 10.64 -5.34
N VAL A 268 -10.06 10.19 -4.18
CA VAL A 268 -9.23 9.87 -3.01
C VAL A 268 -9.36 8.40 -2.64
N VAL A 269 -8.33 7.86 -1.98
CA VAL A 269 -8.30 6.49 -1.47
C VAL A 269 -7.99 6.54 0.02
N SER A 270 -8.77 5.80 0.81
CA SER A 270 -8.59 5.69 2.26
C SER A 270 -8.09 4.31 2.65
N PHE A 271 -6.93 4.27 3.31
CA PHE A 271 -6.35 3.07 3.89
C PHE A 271 -6.66 3.03 5.39
N ARG A 272 -7.39 2.00 5.82
CA ARG A 272 -7.81 1.81 7.21
C ARG A 272 -7.08 0.64 7.86
N ARG A 273 -6.58 0.83 9.08
CA ARG A 273 -5.99 -0.23 9.91
C ARG A 273 -6.65 -0.25 11.28
N ILE A 274 -7.31 -1.37 11.58
CA ILE A 274 -7.97 -1.61 12.87
C ILE A 274 -7.12 -2.56 13.70
N SER A 275 -6.84 -2.21 14.95
CA SER A 275 -6.14 -3.04 15.93
C SER A 275 -7.01 -3.25 17.17
N TYR A 276 -7.29 -4.51 17.51
CA TYR A 276 -8.12 -4.87 18.65
C TYR A 276 -7.26 -5.14 19.90
N GLY A 277 -7.65 -4.56 21.04
CA GLY A 277 -6.99 -4.74 22.35
C GLY A 277 -7.32 -6.05 23.05
N ARG A 278 -8.42 -6.70 22.64
CA ARG A 278 -8.94 -7.96 23.19
C ARG A 278 -9.40 -8.91 22.08
N THR A 279 -9.99 -10.05 22.44
CA THR A 279 -10.64 -11.02 21.52
C THR A 279 -12.16 -11.04 21.76
N ILE A 280 -12.94 -11.61 20.83
CA ILE A 280 -14.41 -11.66 20.92
C ILE A 280 -14.88 -12.00 22.34
N THR A 281 -15.72 -11.13 22.89
CA THR A 281 -16.44 -11.26 24.17
C THR A 281 -17.09 -12.62 24.30
N SER A 282 -17.14 -13.14 25.50
CA SER A 282 -18.02 -14.25 25.87
C SER A 282 -19.50 -13.88 25.65
N GLU A 283 -19.89 -12.63 25.92
CA GLU A 283 -21.23 -12.09 25.70
C GLU A 283 -21.59 -12.05 24.20
N ARG A 284 -20.71 -11.49 23.35
CA ARG A 284 -20.91 -11.46 21.89
C ARG A 284 -20.85 -12.85 21.28
N ARG A 285 -20.00 -13.74 21.79
CA ARG A 285 -20.01 -15.16 21.37
C ARG A 285 -21.36 -15.79 21.66
N LYS A 286 -21.95 -15.54 22.83
CA LYS A 286 -23.31 -15.99 23.16
C LYS A 286 -24.35 -15.37 22.24
N GLN A 287 -24.25 -14.07 21.95
CA GLN A 287 -25.17 -13.36 21.06
C GLN A 287 -25.10 -13.87 19.61
N LEU A 288 -23.89 -14.04 19.05
CA LEU A 288 -23.69 -14.63 17.72
C LEU A 288 -24.21 -16.07 17.63
N CYS A 289 -24.23 -16.81 18.75
CA CYS A 289 -24.84 -18.13 18.82
C CYS A 289 -26.37 -18.08 18.93
N THR A 290 -26.96 -16.95 19.32
CA THR A 290 -28.42 -16.74 19.36
C THR A 290 -28.98 -16.09 18.10
N ASP A 291 -28.15 -15.33 17.37
CA ASP A 291 -28.50 -14.73 16.09
C ASP A 291 -28.82 -15.86 15.10
N LYS A 292 -30.02 -15.82 14.51
CA LYS A 292 -30.44 -16.88 13.60
C LYS A 292 -29.85 -16.61 12.23
N ILE A 293 -29.21 -17.63 11.65
CA ILE A 293 -28.76 -17.59 10.25
C ILE A 293 -29.92 -17.27 9.30
N SER A 294 -31.17 -17.61 9.68
CA SER A 294 -32.39 -17.28 8.91
C SER A 294 -32.61 -15.78 8.70
N ASP A 295 -32.00 -14.94 9.53
CA ASP A 295 -32.15 -13.48 9.48
C ASP A 295 -31.16 -12.85 8.49
N CYS A 296 -30.22 -13.65 7.95
CA CYS A 296 -29.29 -13.27 6.89
C CYS A 296 -29.79 -13.73 5.53
N THR A 297 -29.75 -12.85 4.53
CA THR A 297 -29.92 -13.26 3.14
C THR A 297 -28.61 -13.83 2.61
N LEU A 298 -28.61 -15.11 2.23
CA LEU A 298 -27.45 -15.78 1.63
C LEU A 298 -27.72 -16.02 0.14
N SER A 299 -26.91 -15.37 -0.71
CA SER A 299 -26.82 -15.68 -2.15
C SER A 299 -25.52 -16.42 -2.42
N VAL A 300 -25.57 -17.45 -3.27
CA VAL A 300 -24.41 -18.25 -3.66
C VAL A 300 -24.40 -18.38 -5.17
N SER A 301 -23.27 -18.02 -5.79
CA SER A 301 -23.05 -18.09 -7.22
C SER A 301 -21.76 -18.85 -7.50
N SER A 302 -21.77 -19.73 -8.51
CA SER A 302 -20.59 -20.47 -8.98
C SER A 302 -19.95 -19.86 -10.23
N THR A 303 -20.53 -18.78 -10.77
CA THR A 303 -20.13 -18.16 -12.03
C THR A 303 -19.64 -16.73 -11.87
N GLU A 304 -20.11 -16.03 -10.86
CA GLU A 304 -19.76 -14.63 -10.60
C GLU A 304 -18.51 -14.54 -9.71
N LYS A 305 -17.76 -13.46 -9.87
CA LYS A 305 -16.57 -13.15 -9.07
C LYS A 305 -16.82 -11.99 -8.13
N ILE A 306 -15.98 -11.89 -7.10
CA ILE A 306 -16.12 -10.84 -6.07
C ILE A 306 -16.03 -9.46 -6.71
N GLU A 307 -15.11 -9.24 -7.65
CA GLU A 307 -14.90 -7.95 -8.31
C GLU A 307 -16.03 -7.51 -9.27
N GLU A 308 -17.04 -8.34 -9.51
CA GLU A 308 -18.17 -8.04 -10.39
C GLU A 308 -19.37 -7.40 -9.66
N PHE A 309 -19.26 -7.16 -8.34
CA PHE A 309 -20.37 -6.71 -7.48
C PHE A 309 -20.21 -5.29 -6.90
N ASP A 310 -20.45 -4.24 -7.69
CA ASP A 310 -20.16 -2.83 -7.32
C ASP A 310 -20.71 -2.32 -5.96
N SER A 311 -21.80 -2.90 -5.44
CA SER A 311 -22.46 -2.43 -4.22
C SER A 311 -22.09 -3.21 -2.95
N HIS A 312 -21.13 -4.13 -3.02
CA HIS A 312 -20.78 -5.03 -1.92
C HIS A 312 -19.44 -4.68 -1.28
N ARG A 313 -19.29 -5.02 0.00
CA ARG A 313 -17.98 -5.00 0.66
C ARG A 313 -17.18 -6.21 0.16
N HIS A 314 -16.17 -5.95 -0.65
CA HIS A 314 -15.33 -6.99 -1.24
C HIS A 314 -14.33 -7.52 -0.23
N MET A 315 -14.32 -8.85 -0.07
CA MET A 315 -13.36 -9.54 0.79
C MET A 315 -12.11 -9.90 0.00
N ASP A 316 -10.94 -9.52 0.52
CA ASP A 316 -9.66 -10.00 0.01
C ASP A 316 -9.18 -11.21 0.83
N PHE A 317 -8.76 -12.28 0.16
CA PHE A 317 -8.10 -13.42 0.79
C PHE A 317 -6.62 -13.11 0.95
N SER A 318 -6.33 -12.22 1.89
CA SER A 318 -5.02 -11.61 2.05
C SER A 318 -4.01 -12.51 2.74
N ASN A 319 -2.73 -12.25 2.44
CA ASN A 319 -1.62 -12.68 3.28
C ASN A 319 -1.45 -11.69 4.46
N SER A 320 -0.83 -12.14 5.56
CA SER A 320 -0.47 -11.25 6.69
C SER A 320 0.41 -10.07 6.25
N TYR A 321 1.16 -10.26 5.18
CA TYR A 321 1.75 -9.22 4.36
C TYR A 321 0.81 -8.88 3.19
N ILE A 322 0.03 -7.81 3.32
CA ILE A 322 -1.00 -7.39 2.34
C ILE A 322 -0.46 -7.38 0.90
N GLY A 323 -1.19 -7.99 -0.03
CA GLY A 323 -0.77 -8.13 -1.43
C GLY A 323 0.21 -9.27 -1.71
N GLY A 324 0.76 -9.92 -0.68
CA GLY A 324 1.60 -11.12 -0.78
C GLY A 324 2.71 -11.00 -1.84
N GLY A 325 2.66 -11.89 -2.84
CA GLY A 325 3.66 -11.94 -3.92
C GLY A 325 3.37 -11.05 -5.14
N VAL A 326 2.45 -10.08 -5.06
CA VAL A 326 1.99 -9.30 -6.24
C VAL A 326 3.13 -8.56 -6.93
N LEU A 327 4.10 -8.02 -6.19
CA LEU A 327 5.30 -7.37 -6.76
C LEU A 327 6.49 -8.33 -6.95
N GLY A 328 6.31 -9.61 -6.64
CA GLY A 328 7.28 -10.66 -6.87
C GLY A 328 7.15 -11.29 -8.26
N PRO A 329 8.13 -12.09 -8.69
CA PRO A 329 8.09 -12.73 -10.00
C PRO A 329 7.06 -13.88 -10.10
N MET A 330 6.65 -14.48 -8.97
CA MET A 330 5.81 -15.69 -8.95
C MET A 330 4.36 -15.49 -8.47
N GLY A 331 4.08 -14.48 -7.64
CA GLY A 331 2.73 -14.32 -7.06
C GLY A 331 1.70 -13.94 -8.14
N SER A 332 0.65 -14.73 -8.34
CA SER A 332 -0.30 -14.51 -9.44
C SER A 332 -1.73 -14.96 -9.15
N ALA A 333 -2.02 -15.33 -7.91
CA ALA A 333 -3.33 -15.81 -7.48
C ALA A 333 -3.89 -14.92 -6.37
N GLN A 334 -5.23 -14.91 -6.24
CA GLN A 334 -5.90 -14.75 -4.96
C GLN A 334 -5.30 -15.82 -4.04
N VAL A 335 -4.47 -15.40 -3.09
CA VAL A 335 -3.31 -16.12 -2.54
C VAL A 335 -3.51 -17.64 -2.43
N GLY A 336 -3.10 -18.36 -3.47
CA GLY A 336 -3.24 -19.82 -3.57
C GLY A 336 -1.95 -20.43 -4.08
N GLY A 337 -1.27 -21.19 -3.20
CA GLY A 337 -0.15 -22.04 -3.58
C GLY A 337 1.17 -21.75 -2.87
N ASN A 338 1.19 -21.82 -1.54
CA ASN A 338 2.30 -22.40 -0.77
C ASN A 338 1.77 -22.77 0.62
N SER A 339 1.92 -24.05 0.97
CA SER A 339 1.66 -24.70 2.27
C SER A 339 0.53 -24.14 3.14
N LEU A 340 -0.52 -24.95 3.34
CA LEU A 340 -1.58 -24.81 4.35
C LEU A 340 -1.08 -24.68 5.82
N SER A 341 0.23 -24.64 6.06
CA SER A 341 0.84 -24.50 7.39
C SER A 341 0.88 -23.06 7.94
N ASP A 342 0.71 -22.04 7.09
CA ASP A 342 0.93 -20.63 7.51
C ASP A 342 -0.37 -19.86 7.81
N LEU A 343 -1.52 -20.54 7.80
CA LEU A 343 -2.80 -20.03 8.31
C LEU A 343 -2.81 -20.04 9.85
N SER A 344 -1.84 -19.34 10.47
CA SER A 344 -1.90 -19.00 11.89
C SER A 344 -1.67 -17.51 12.09
N ARG A 345 -2.70 -16.72 11.76
CA ARG A 345 -3.13 -15.50 12.47
C ARG A 345 -4.28 -14.88 11.68
N ASN A 346 -5.44 -14.79 12.33
CA ASN A 346 -6.63 -14.15 11.81
C ASN A 346 -6.34 -12.65 11.56
N ASP A 347 -6.16 -12.27 10.31
CA ASP A 347 -6.32 -10.89 9.86
C ASP A 347 -7.06 -10.95 8.51
N CYS A 348 -8.37 -10.67 8.53
CA CYS A 348 -9.15 -10.39 7.31
C CYS A 348 -9.02 -8.89 7.04
N PHE A 349 -8.62 -8.49 5.83
CA PHE A 349 -8.59 -7.09 5.43
C PHE A 349 -9.84 -6.76 4.61
N LEU A 350 -10.50 -5.69 5.00
CA LEU A 350 -11.66 -5.13 4.31
C LEU A 350 -11.15 -3.99 3.42
N PHE A 351 -11.35 -4.07 2.11
CA PHE A 351 -11.19 -2.94 1.20
C PHE A 351 -12.59 -2.41 0.87
N ASP A 352 -12.84 -1.13 1.17
CA ASP A 352 -14.03 -0.41 0.71
C ASP A 352 -13.54 0.53 -0.40
N MET A 353 -13.83 0.17 -1.64
CA MET A 353 -13.58 0.99 -2.82
C MET A 353 -14.95 1.37 -3.35
N ARG A 354 -15.35 2.63 -3.17
CA ARG A 354 -16.49 3.21 -3.89
C ARG A 354 -15.93 4.32 -4.77
N GLU A 355 -16.31 4.29 -6.05
CA GLU A 355 -16.19 5.45 -6.91
C GLU A 355 -17.36 6.37 -6.53
N ASP A 356 -17.05 7.58 -6.05
CA ASP A 356 -18.05 8.62 -5.86
C ASP A 356 -18.43 9.17 -7.25
N GLU A 357 -19.71 9.03 -7.64
CA GLU A 357 -20.29 9.66 -8.84
C GLU A 357 -20.46 11.18 -8.68
#